data_AF-A0A1R4GZT6-F1
#
_entry.id   AF-A0A1R4GZT6-F1
#
_cell.length_a   1.000
_cell.length_b   1.000
_cell.length_c   1.000
_cell.angle_alpha   90.00
_cell.angle_beta   90.00
_cell.angle_gamma   90.00
#
_symmetry.space_group_name_H-M   'P 1'
#
loop_
_entity.id
_entity.type
_entity.pdbx_description
1 polymer ?
#
loop_
_entity_poly.entity_id
_entity_poly.type
_entity_poly.pdbx_seq_one_letter_code
_entity_poly.pdbx_strand_id
1 'polypeptide(L)'
;MAANKGIGFFERYLTLWVFGCIGLGIVSGHYFPGLFQAIGSMKAAEVNLPVAVLIWLMIVPMLLKIDFGALHAVKQHARGIAVTLFINWLVKPFSMALLGGLFIRYLFADWLPAGQIDSYIAGLILLAAAPCTAMVFVWSNLCDGEPHFTLSQVAVNDAIMLFALSLLAALQWLSPLSLSALLLTLILLFGFQGQQILAQPLVIGLLAVPIIIQVYFNAGLAYWLNRKLKVAHCVAGPSALIGASNFFELAVATAISLFGFESGAVLATVVGVLIEVPVMLSVVQLVNRSKHWYEQETI
;
A
#
# COMPACT_ATOMS: atom_id res chain seq x y z
N MET A 1 15.55 20.30 -23.35
CA MET A 1 14.16 19.98 -23.71
C MET A 1 13.65 18.96 -22.71
N ALA A 2 12.93 19.38 -21.67
CA ALA A 2 12.26 18.47 -20.76
C ALA A 2 11.13 17.79 -21.55
N ALA A 3 11.29 16.49 -21.83
CA ALA A 3 10.23 15.72 -22.45
C ALA A 3 9.04 15.72 -21.48
N ASN A 4 7.98 16.42 -21.86
CA ASN A 4 6.66 16.31 -21.25
C ASN A 4 6.19 14.87 -21.47
N LYS A 5 6.61 13.94 -20.61
CA LYS A 5 6.04 12.60 -20.55
C LYS A 5 4.66 12.74 -19.93
N GLY A 6 3.68 13.05 -20.79
CA GLY A 6 2.28 12.94 -20.42
C GLY A 6 1.99 11.57 -19.85
N ILE A 7 1.05 11.52 -18.90
CA ILE A 7 0.58 10.30 -18.22
C ILE A 7 0.39 9.18 -19.26
N GLY A 8 1.09 8.06 -19.08
CA GLY A 8 0.99 6.93 -19.99
C GLY A 8 -0.43 6.36 -20.02
N PHE A 9 -0.82 5.69 -21.12
CA PHE A 9 -2.15 5.06 -21.22
C PHE A 9 -2.46 4.16 -20.03
N PHE A 10 -1.47 3.38 -19.58
CA PHE A 10 -1.60 2.50 -18.42
C PHE A 10 -1.86 3.27 -17.11
N GLU A 11 -1.09 4.32 -16.84
CA GLU A 11 -1.22 5.14 -15.63
C GLU A 11 -2.58 5.85 -15.59
N ARG A 12 -3.04 6.36 -16.74
CA ARG A 12 -4.34 7.03 -16.88
C ARG A 12 -5.51 6.10 -16.53
N TYR A 13 -5.42 4.83 -16.89
CA TYR A 13 -6.46 3.84 -16.66
C TYR A 13 -6.16 2.87 -15.51
N LEU A 14 -5.15 3.16 -14.68
CA LEU A 14 -4.70 2.26 -13.62
C LEU A 14 -5.85 1.85 -12.69
N THR A 15 -6.72 2.79 -12.35
CA THR A 15 -7.92 2.54 -11.54
C THR A 15 -8.83 1.49 -12.20
N LEU A 16 -9.08 1.61 -13.51
CA LEU A 16 -9.90 0.65 -14.26
C LEU A 16 -9.22 -0.71 -14.35
N TRP A 17 -7.91 -0.75 -14.54
CA TRP A 17 -7.15 -2.01 -14.54
C TRP A 17 -7.22 -2.71 -13.18
N VAL A 18 -7.02 -1.98 -12.08
CA VAL A 18 -7.11 -2.53 -10.72
C VAL A 18 -8.52 -3.04 -10.43
N PHE A 19 -9.55 -2.22 -10.66
CA PHE A 19 -10.94 -2.66 -10.47
C PHE A 19 -11.32 -3.82 -11.40
N GLY A 20 -10.79 -3.82 -12.63
CA GLY A 20 -10.94 -4.94 -13.57
C GLY A 20 -10.32 -6.22 -13.05
N CYS A 21 -9.09 -6.19 -12.53
CA CYS A 21 -8.41 -7.33 -11.91
C CYS A 21 -9.12 -7.82 -10.66
N ILE A 22 -9.61 -6.92 -9.81
CA ILE A 22 -10.40 -7.25 -8.61
C ILE A 22 -11.70 -7.94 -9.03
N GLY A 23 -12.45 -7.34 -9.96
CA GLY A 23 -13.69 -7.90 -10.47
C GLY A 23 -13.48 -9.26 -11.12
N LEU A 24 -12.47 -9.40 -11.98
CA LEU A 24 -12.09 -10.67 -12.59
C LEU A 24 -11.67 -11.71 -11.55
N GLY A 25 -10.92 -11.32 -10.52
CA GLY A 25 -10.55 -12.19 -9.41
C GLY A 25 -11.78 -12.73 -8.68
N ILE A 26 -12.66 -11.84 -8.20
CA ILE A 26 -13.88 -12.20 -7.46
C ILE A 26 -14.80 -13.09 -8.31
N VAL A 27 -15.05 -12.71 -9.58
CA VAL A 27 -15.90 -13.47 -10.50
C VAL A 27 -15.30 -14.84 -10.78
N SER A 28 -14.00 -14.92 -11.10
CA SER A 28 -13.34 -16.19 -11.40
C SER A 28 -13.28 -17.10 -10.18
N GLY A 29 -13.05 -16.54 -8.98
CA GLY A 29 -13.07 -17.28 -7.72
C GLY A 29 -14.47 -17.81 -7.36
N HIS A 30 -15.52 -17.08 -7.73
CA HIS A 30 -16.90 -17.51 -7.51
C HIS A 30 -17.33 -18.62 -8.49
N TYR A 31 -17.02 -18.49 -9.78
CA TYR A 31 -17.44 -19.44 -10.81
C TYR A 31 -16.52 -20.67 -10.95
N PHE A 32 -15.23 -20.54 -10.63
CA PHE A 32 -14.24 -21.63 -10.71
C PHE A 32 -13.57 -21.90 -9.35
N PRO A 33 -14.35 -22.14 -8.26
CA PRO A 33 -13.78 -22.27 -6.91
C PRO A 33 -12.80 -23.44 -6.81
N GLY A 34 -13.02 -24.54 -7.55
CA GLY A 34 -12.11 -25.69 -7.58
C GLY A 34 -10.72 -25.37 -8.15
N LEU A 35 -10.62 -24.48 -9.13
CA LEU A 35 -9.34 -24.03 -9.68
C LEU A 35 -8.55 -23.21 -8.65
N PHE A 36 -9.23 -22.26 -7.99
CA PHE A 36 -8.62 -21.43 -6.96
C PHE A 36 -8.31 -22.22 -5.69
N GLN A 37 -9.11 -23.23 -5.32
CA GLN A 37 -8.75 -24.16 -4.24
C GLN A 37 -7.55 -25.03 -4.61
N ALA A 38 -7.45 -25.51 -5.85
CA ALA A 38 -6.28 -26.28 -6.30
C ALA A 38 -5.00 -25.43 -6.22
N ILE A 39 -5.02 -24.21 -6.76
CA ILE A 39 -3.90 -23.24 -6.68
C ILE A 39 -3.63 -22.84 -5.22
N GLY A 40 -4.69 -22.65 -4.43
CA GLY A 40 -4.65 -22.33 -3.00
C GLY A 40 -4.01 -23.43 -2.16
N SER A 41 -4.23 -24.70 -2.55
CA SER A 41 -3.73 -25.90 -1.87
C SER A 41 -2.26 -26.22 -2.19
N MET A 42 -1.68 -25.57 -3.22
CA MET A 42 -0.24 -25.63 -3.51
C MET A 42 0.54 -24.86 -2.44
N LYS A 43 0.68 -25.47 -1.25
CA LYS A 43 1.37 -24.89 -0.09
C LYS A 43 2.62 -25.68 0.25
N ALA A 44 3.65 -24.99 0.68
CA ALA A 44 4.80 -25.56 1.37
C ALA A 44 4.99 -24.80 2.69
N ALA A 45 5.00 -25.52 3.82
CA ALA A 45 5.12 -24.92 5.16
C ALA A 45 4.13 -23.76 5.41
N GLU A 46 2.83 -23.98 5.13
CA GLU A 46 1.74 -22.98 5.20
C GLU A 46 1.82 -21.80 4.22
N VAL A 47 2.91 -21.67 3.45
CA VAL A 47 3.08 -20.63 2.44
C VAL A 47 2.57 -21.12 1.08
N ASN A 48 1.65 -20.36 0.46
CA ASN A 48 1.16 -20.68 -0.89
C ASN A 48 2.23 -20.38 -1.93
N LEU A 49 2.67 -21.41 -2.65
CA LEU A 49 3.78 -21.33 -3.60
C LEU A 49 3.49 -20.38 -4.77
N PRO A 50 2.34 -20.45 -5.46
CA PRO A 50 1.99 -19.48 -6.51
C PRO A 50 2.05 -18.02 -6.04
N VAL A 51 1.44 -17.71 -4.89
CA VAL A 51 1.43 -16.36 -4.31
C VAL A 51 2.84 -15.93 -3.90
N ALA A 52 3.59 -16.82 -3.25
CA ALA A 52 4.97 -16.54 -2.85
C ALA A 52 5.87 -16.25 -4.06
N VAL A 53 5.72 -16.98 -5.17
CA VAL A 53 6.46 -16.72 -6.41
C VAL A 53 6.10 -15.36 -6.98
N LEU A 54 4.81 -14.98 -7.00
CA LEU A 54 4.41 -13.66 -7.50
C LEU A 54 4.89 -12.51 -6.62
N ILE A 55 4.80 -12.66 -5.29
CA ILE A 55 5.36 -11.71 -4.33
C ILE A 55 6.86 -11.60 -4.55
N TRP A 56 7.57 -12.71 -4.71
CA TRP A 56 9.00 -12.72 -4.97
C TRP A 56 9.35 -12.01 -6.29
N LEU A 57 8.61 -12.30 -7.38
CA LEU A 57 8.76 -11.63 -8.67
C LEU A 57 8.46 -10.13 -8.61
N MET A 58 7.74 -9.66 -7.60
CA MET A 58 7.42 -8.26 -7.40
C MET A 58 8.42 -7.55 -6.47
N ILE A 59 8.85 -8.20 -5.39
CA ILE A 59 9.82 -7.66 -4.42
C ILE A 59 11.21 -7.56 -5.04
N VAL A 60 11.65 -8.56 -5.83
CA VAL A 60 13.00 -8.56 -6.41
C VAL A 60 13.27 -7.33 -7.27
N PRO A 61 12.44 -6.96 -8.28
CA PRO A 61 12.63 -5.74 -9.07
C PRO A 61 12.73 -4.46 -8.24
N MET A 62 12.03 -4.40 -7.11
CA MET A 62 12.01 -3.25 -6.22
C MET A 62 13.32 -3.14 -5.42
N LEU A 63 13.81 -4.24 -4.84
CA LEU A 63 15.12 -4.28 -4.18
C LEU A 63 16.27 -3.94 -5.14
N LEU A 64 16.12 -4.25 -6.44
CA LEU A 64 17.11 -3.89 -7.46
C LEU A 64 17.10 -2.42 -7.86
N LYS A 65 16.05 -1.68 -7.53
CA LYS A 65 15.99 -0.23 -7.69
C LYS A 65 16.60 0.53 -6.52
N ILE A 66 17.20 -0.17 -5.53
CA ILE A 66 17.97 0.48 -4.47
C ILE A 66 19.21 1.11 -5.12
N ASP A 67 19.07 2.38 -5.48
CA ASP A 67 20.14 3.21 -5.97
C ASP A 67 20.92 3.75 -4.77
N PHE A 68 22.02 3.09 -4.43
CA PHE A 68 22.93 3.56 -3.38
C PHE A 68 23.55 4.93 -3.70
N GLY A 69 23.55 5.38 -4.96
CA GLY A 69 23.89 6.74 -5.35
C GLY A 69 22.82 7.76 -4.95
N ALA A 70 21.54 7.38 -5.01
CA ALA A 70 20.41 8.22 -4.57
C ALA A 70 20.40 8.43 -3.04
N LEU A 71 21.08 7.60 -2.24
CA LEU A 71 21.28 7.85 -0.81
C LEU A 71 22.07 9.15 -0.55
N HIS A 72 22.93 9.56 -1.48
CA HIS A 72 23.66 10.82 -1.34
C HIS A 72 22.74 12.04 -1.51
N ALA A 73 21.66 11.90 -2.28
CA ALA A 73 20.64 12.94 -2.49
C ALA A 73 19.67 13.10 -1.31
N VAL A 74 19.67 12.17 -0.33
CA VAL A 74 18.84 12.24 0.88
C VAL A 74 19.05 13.57 1.62
N LYS A 75 20.28 14.10 1.64
CA LYS A 75 20.59 15.38 2.28
C LYS A 75 19.85 16.57 1.66
N GLN A 76 19.58 16.53 0.36
CA GLN A 76 18.93 17.64 -0.36
C GLN A 76 17.44 17.77 0.03
N HIS A 77 16.78 16.66 0.37
CA HIS A 77 15.36 16.63 0.73
C HIS A 77 15.13 16.09 2.15
N ALA A 78 16.10 16.27 3.04
CA ALA A 78 16.12 15.65 4.37
C ALA A 78 14.85 15.93 5.20
N ARG A 79 14.27 17.14 5.08
CA ARG A 79 13.03 17.50 5.79
C ARG A 79 11.83 16.68 5.31
N GLY A 80 11.64 16.55 3.99
CA GLY A 80 10.57 15.73 3.43
C GLY A 80 10.76 14.25 3.74
N ILE A 81 12.01 13.77 3.72
CA ILE A 81 12.32 12.39 4.06
C ILE A 81 12.01 12.11 5.53
N ALA A 82 12.41 13.01 6.43
CA ALA A 82 12.13 12.90 7.85
C ALA A 82 10.63 12.88 8.15
N VAL A 83 9.83 13.74 7.51
CA VAL A 83 8.36 13.73 7.66
C VAL A 83 7.79 12.39 7.21
N THR A 84 8.20 11.91 6.04
CA THR A 84 7.69 10.65 5.49
C THR A 84 8.02 9.47 6.39
N LEU A 85 9.26 9.39 6.90
CA LEU A 85 9.67 8.34 7.82
C LEU A 85 8.96 8.41 9.17
N PHE A 86 8.80 9.61 9.71
CA PHE A 86 8.04 9.84 10.93
C PHE A 86 6.61 9.32 10.79
N ILE A 87 5.96 9.61 9.66
CA ILE A 87 4.60 9.14 9.39
C ILE A 87 4.59 7.62 9.24
N ASN A 88 5.44 7.06 8.40
CA ASN A 88 5.48 5.61 8.11
C ASN A 88 5.74 4.75 9.35
N TRP A 89 6.73 5.13 10.16
CA TRP A 89 7.23 4.26 11.22
C TRP A 89 6.65 4.58 12.60
N LEU A 90 6.15 5.81 12.82
CA LEU A 90 5.63 6.22 14.12
C LEU A 90 4.15 6.60 14.10
N VAL A 91 3.67 7.36 13.12
CA VAL A 91 2.26 7.79 13.16
C VAL A 91 1.34 6.69 12.65
N LYS A 92 1.68 6.08 11.52
CA LYS A 92 0.81 5.18 10.78
C LYS A 92 0.48 3.88 11.53
N PRO A 93 1.45 3.06 12.00
CA PRO A 93 1.10 1.83 12.71
C PRO A 93 0.33 2.10 14.01
N PHE A 94 0.68 3.16 14.74
CA PHE A 94 0.06 3.48 16.02
C PHE A 94 -1.32 4.11 15.87
N SER A 95 -1.50 5.00 14.89
CA SER A 95 -2.83 5.52 14.54
C SER A 95 -3.75 4.39 14.08
N MET A 96 -3.24 3.38 13.34
CA MET A 96 -4.07 2.23 12.98
C MET A 96 -4.41 1.37 14.19
N ALA A 97 -3.46 1.14 15.10
CA ALA A 97 -3.74 0.39 16.31
C ALA A 97 -4.83 1.08 17.15
N LEU A 98 -4.79 2.41 17.24
CA LEU A 98 -5.81 3.20 17.91
C LEU A 98 -7.16 3.14 17.18
N LEU A 99 -7.18 3.37 15.87
CA LEU A 99 -8.41 3.35 15.07
C LEU A 99 -9.01 1.94 15.00
N GLY A 100 -8.19 0.90 14.83
CA GLY A 100 -8.59 -0.49 14.90
C GLY A 100 -9.18 -0.84 16.27
N GLY A 101 -8.51 -0.47 17.36
CA GLY A 101 -9.06 -0.63 18.70
C GLY A 101 -10.40 0.08 18.89
N LEU A 102 -10.49 1.35 18.52
CA LEU A 102 -11.71 2.16 18.66
C LEU A 102 -12.87 1.62 17.80
N PHE A 103 -12.66 1.49 16.50
CA PHE A 103 -13.72 1.12 15.58
C PHE A 103 -14.05 -0.37 15.65
N ILE A 104 -13.06 -1.26 15.61
CA ILE A 104 -13.31 -2.71 15.50
C ILE A 104 -13.68 -3.33 16.85
N ARG A 105 -13.02 -2.93 17.95
CA ARG A 105 -13.27 -3.51 19.28
C ARG A 105 -14.35 -2.79 20.08
N TYR A 106 -14.54 -1.48 19.92
CA TYR A 106 -15.53 -0.75 20.73
C TYR A 106 -16.78 -0.34 19.95
N LEU A 107 -16.66 0.20 18.74
CA LEU A 107 -17.82 0.70 18.00
C LEU A 107 -18.55 -0.37 17.19
N PHE A 108 -17.81 -1.32 16.62
CA PHE A 108 -18.34 -2.30 15.65
C PHE A 108 -18.31 -3.74 16.16
N ALA A 109 -17.92 -3.97 17.42
CA ALA A 109 -17.78 -5.31 17.97
C ALA A 109 -19.06 -6.14 17.84
N ASP A 110 -20.24 -5.53 18.05
CA ASP A 110 -21.53 -6.23 17.96
C ASP A 110 -21.93 -6.62 16.53
N TRP A 111 -21.31 -6.00 15.52
CA TRP A 111 -21.58 -6.26 14.10
C TRP A 111 -20.52 -7.13 13.44
N LEU A 112 -19.49 -7.52 14.19
CA LEU A 112 -18.38 -8.34 13.72
C LEU A 112 -18.42 -9.73 14.36
N PRO A 113 -17.92 -10.77 13.66
CA PRO A 113 -17.74 -12.08 14.26
C PRO A 113 -16.85 -12.01 15.50
N ALA A 114 -17.40 -12.31 16.68
CA ALA A 114 -16.73 -12.14 17.97
C ALA A 114 -15.36 -12.86 18.08
N GLY A 115 -15.18 -13.97 17.36
CA GLY A 115 -13.91 -14.71 17.32
C GLY A 115 -12.82 -14.13 16.42
N GLN A 116 -13.10 -13.07 15.65
CA GLN A 116 -12.17 -12.52 14.65
C GLN A 116 -11.77 -11.07 14.90
N ILE A 117 -12.31 -10.40 15.92
CA ILE A 117 -12.02 -8.98 16.24
C ILE A 117 -10.52 -8.72 16.30
N ASP A 118 -9.79 -9.55 17.04
CA ASP A 118 -8.34 -9.41 17.22
C ASP A 118 -7.57 -9.64 15.92
N SER A 119 -8.05 -10.57 15.10
CA SER A 119 -7.49 -10.87 13.78
C SER A 119 -7.70 -9.70 12.81
N TYR A 120 -8.90 -9.09 12.78
CA TYR A 120 -9.16 -7.88 12.00
C TYR A 120 -8.24 -6.73 12.39
N ILE A 121 -8.08 -6.48 13.69
CA ILE A 121 -7.19 -5.42 14.19
C ILE A 121 -5.74 -5.72 13.81
N ALA A 122 -5.28 -6.96 13.96
CA ALA A 122 -3.94 -7.37 13.55
C ALA A 122 -3.72 -7.14 12.05
N GLY A 123 -4.69 -7.51 11.20
CA GLY A 123 -4.64 -7.26 9.76
C GLY A 123 -4.57 -5.78 9.40
N LEU A 124 -5.35 -4.94 10.07
CA LEU A 124 -5.28 -3.47 9.89
C LEU A 124 -3.89 -2.93 10.28
N ILE A 125 -3.32 -3.38 11.40
CA ILE A 125 -1.98 -2.95 11.83
C ILE A 125 -0.91 -3.43 10.86
N LEU A 126 -0.98 -4.68 10.38
CA LEU A 126 -0.06 -5.22 9.37
C LEU A 126 -0.12 -4.42 8.07
N LEU A 127 -1.33 -4.05 7.62
CA LEU A 127 -1.52 -3.17 6.47
C LEU A 127 -0.83 -1.82 6.69
N ALA A 128 -1.02 -1.21 7.85
CA ALA A 128 -0.44 0.10 8.17
C ALA A 128 1.09 0.08 8.32
N ALA A 129 1.65 -1.00 8.88
CA ALA A 129 3.07 -1.12 9.15
C ALA A 129 3.92 -1.30 7.87
N ALA A 130 3.33 -1.78 6.78
CA ALA A 130 4.04 -2.03 5.53
C ALA A 130 4.10 -0.76 4.67
N PRO A 131 5.28 -0.16 4.44
CA PRO A 131 5.38 1.06 3.63
C PRO A 131 5.36 0.76 2.13
N CYS A 132 4.63 1.57 1.36
CA CYS A 132 4.55 1.42 -0.10
C CYS A 132 5.81 1.89 -0.83
N THR A 133 6.15 1.21 -1.92
CA THR A 133 7.44 1.35 -2.62
C THR A 133 7.33 1.30 -4.13
N ALA A 134 6.34 0.58 -4.68
CA ALA A 134 6.05 0.54 -6.11
C ALA A 134 5.05 1.63 -6.54
N MET A 135 3.91 1.71 -5.87
CA MET A 135 2.80 2.59 -6.26
C MET A 135 3.11 4.08 -6.01
N VAL A 136 4.06 4.35 -5.12
CA VAL A 136 4.54 5.70 -4.80
C VAL A 136 5.09 6.47 -6.00
N PHE A 137 5.64 5.78 -7.01
CA PHE A 137 6.07 6.43 -8.25
C PHE A 137 4.87 6.93 -9.06
N VAL A 138 3.78 6.18 -9.10
CA VAL A 138 2.54 6.61 -9.75
C VAL A 138 1.96 7.80 -8.99
N TRP A 139 1.90 7.73 -7.66
CA TRP A 139 1.42 8.83 -6.83
C TRP A 139 2.25 10.10 -6.99
N SER A 140 3.58 9.97 -7.01
CA SER A 140 4.51 11.05 -7.28
C SER A 140 4.30 11.65 -8.66
N ASN A 141 4.16 10.83 -9.71
CA ASN A 141 3.93 11.32 -11.06
C ASN A 141 2.60 12.07 -11.18
N LEU A 142 1.54 11.59 -10.53
CA LEU A 142 0.23 12.24 -10.58
C LEU A 142 0.17 13.58 -9.83
N CYS A 143 1.14 13.89 -8.97
CA CYS A 143 1.22 15.17 -8.26
C CYS A 143 2.39 16.05 -8.69
N ASP A 144 2.96 15.81 -9.88
CA ASP A 144 4.13 16.53 -10.41
C ASP A 144 5.32 16.52 -9.42
N GLY A 145 5.52 15.37 -8.78
CA GLY A 145 6.50 15.16 -7.74
C GLY A 145 7.94 15.08 -8.24
N GLU A 146 8.88 15.48 -7.38
CA GLU A 146 10.32 15.43 -7.64
C GLU A 146 10.83 13.97 -7.69
N PRO A 147 11.25 13.45 -8.86
CA PRO A 147 11.63 12.04 -9.00
C PRO A 147 12.81 11.63 -8.11
N HIS A 148 13.78 12.53 -7.89
CA HIS A 148 14.93 12.22 -7.04
C HIS A 148 14.52 12.03 -5.58
N PHE A 149 13.57 12.82 -5.08
CA PHE A 149 13.02 12.63 -3.75
C PHE A 149 12.33 11.28 -3.62
N THR A 150 11.46 10.91 -4.56
CA THR A 150 10.72 9.65 -4.52
C THR A 150 11.66 8.45 -4.58
N LEU A 151 12.69 8.49 -5.43
CA LEU A 151 13.72 7.45 -5.50
C LEU A 151 14.50 7.32 -4.18
N SER A 152 14.99 8.43 -3.63
CA SER A 152 15.70 8.44 -2.34
C SER A 152 14.81 7.94 -1.20
N GLN A 153 13.54 8.32 -1.18
CA GLN A 153 12.59 7.89 -0.15
C GLN A 153 12.34 6.38 -0.18
N VAL A 154 12.14 5.81 -1.38
CA VAL A 154 11.99 4.36 -1.56
C VAL A 154 13.26 3.64 -1.11
N ALA A 155 14.44 4.09 -1.57
CA ALA A 155 15.71 3.48 -1.17
C ALA A 155 15.93 3.50 0.36
N VAL A 156 15.54 4.58 1.03
CA VAL A 156 15.64 4.67 2.50
C VAL A 156 14.64 3.75 3.19
N ASN A 157 13.39 3.70 2.75
CA ASN A 157 12.39 2.77 3.31
C ASN A 157 12.83 1.31 3.14
N ASP A 158 13.31 0.96 1.95
CA ASP A 158 13.76 -0.39 1.63
C ASP A 158 14.99 -0.77 2.47
N ALA A 159 15.94 0.16 2.64
CA ALA A 159 17.09 -0.06 3.52
C ALA A 159 16.66 -0.28 4.98
N ILE A 160 15.68 0.49 5.48
CA ILE A 160 15.15 0.29 6.84
C ILE A 160 14.44 -1.06 6.93
N MET A 161 13.62 -1.42 5.94
CA MET A 161 12.95 -2.72 5.90
C MET A 161 13.94 -3.89 5.86
N LEU A 162 14.99 -3.81 5.04
CA LEU A 162 16.05 -4.82 4.97
C LEU A 162 16.83 -4.94 6.28
N PHE A 163 17.05 -3.83 6.98
CA PHE A 163 17.70 -3.85 8.29
C PHE A 163 16.77 -4.41 9.37
N ALA A 164 15.49 -4.07 9.33
CA ALA A 164 14.47 -4.56 10.27
C ALA A 164 14.14 -6.05 10.03
N LEU A 165 14.21 -6.54 8.79
CA LEU A 165 14.00 -7.92 8.37
C LEU A 165 15.29 -8.46 7.74
N SER A 166 16.32 -8.74 8.54
CA SER A 166 17.53 -9.34 7.98
C SER A 166 17.31 -10.82 7.61
N LEU A 167 17.14 -11.12 6.31
CA LEU A 167 17.75 -12.24 5.57
C LEU A 167 17.34 -12.24 4.07
N LEU A 168 18.34 -12.42 3.19
CA LEU A 168 18.34 -12.72 1.74
C LEU A 168 18.44 -11.55 0.77
N ALA A 169 19.66 -11.01 0.71
CA ALA A 169 20.23 -10.57 -0.55
C ALA A 169 20.51 -11.78 -1.45
N ALA A 170 19.83 -11.88 -2.60
CA ALA A 170 20.39 -12.41 -3.84
C ALA A 170 19.42 -12.14 -5.01
N LEU A 171 20.04 -11.94 -6.18
CA LEU A 171 19.46 -11.96 -7.52
C LEU A 171 19.06 -10.60 -8.11
N GLN A 172 20.07 -10.07 -8.79
CA GLN A 172 19.99 -9.05 -9.82
C GLN A 172 19.25 -9.56 -11.06
N TRP A 173 18.71 -8.58 -11.79
CA TRP A 173 18.02 -8.60 -13.07
C TRP A 173 16.53 -8.96 -13.01
N LEU A 174 15.68 -7.92 -13.08
CA LEU A 174 14.43 -7.83 -13.88
C LEU A 174 13.69 -6.50 -13.61
N SER A 175 13.32 -5.78 -14.68
CA SER A 175 12.24 -4.77 -14.76
C SER A 175 11.79 -4.76 -16.22
N PRO A 176 10.54 -5.16 -16.55
CA PRO A 176 9.28 -4.48 -16.21
C PRO A 176 8.19 -5.41 -15.62
N LEU A 177 8.57 -6.58 -15.07
CA LEU A 177 7.63 -7.62 -14.61
C LEU A 177 6.88 -7.31 -13.29
N SER A 178 7.25 -6.28 -12.52
CA SER A 178 6.63 -6.06 -11.20
C SER A 178 5.17 -5.63 -11.30
N LEU A 179 4.80 -4.84 -12.31
CA LEU A 179 3.41 -4.39 -12.51
C LEU A 179 2.51 -5.53 -12.98
N SER A 180 2.99 -6.43 -13.84
CA SER A 180 2.21 -7.60 -14.25
C SER A 180 2.09 -8.62 -13.11
N ALA A 181 3.17 -8.84 -12.35
CA ALA A 181 3.13 -9.67 -11.14
C ALA A 181 2.16 -9.11 -10.09
N LEU A 182 2.13 -7.79 -9.92
CA LEU A 182 1.17 -7.08 -9.08
C LEU A 182 -0.28 -7.38 -9.48
N LEU A 183 -0.63 -7.13 -10.75
CA LEU A 183 -1.99 -7.35 -11.25
C LEU A 183 -2.40 -8.82 -11.17
N LEU A 184 -1.47 -9.75 -11.43
CA LEU A 184 -1.73 -11.18 -11.31
C LEU A 184 -1.92 -11.61 -9.84
N THR A 185 -1.15 -11.04 -8.92
CA THR A 185 -1.31 -11.24 -7.48
C THR A 185 -2.68 -10.75 -7.03
N LEU A 186 -3.14 -9.60 -7.51
CA LEU A 186 -4.49 -9.10 -7.23
C LEU A 186 -5.55 -10.10 -7.69
N ILE A 187 -5.46 -10.62 -8.92
CA ILE A 187 -6.43 -11.61 -9.43
C ILE A 187 -6.46 -12.85 -8.53
N LEU A 188 -5.29 -13.37 -8.13
CA LEU A 188 -5.21 -14.55 -7.26
C LEU A 188 -5.74 -14.28 -5.86
N LEU A 189 -5.32 -13.20 -5.20
CA LEU A 189 -5.72 -12.86 -3.83
C LEU A 189 -7.24 -12.64 -3.74
N PHE A 190 -7.80 -11.85 -4.67
CA PHE A 190 -9.24 -11.60 -4.73
C PHE A 190 -10.02 -12.82 -5.21
N GLY A 191 -9.40 -13.72 -5.98
CA GLY A 191 -9.98 -15.02 -6.31
C GLY A 191 -10.09 -15.96 -5.11
N PHE A 192 -9.06 -16.03 -4.26
CA PHE A 192 -9.12 -16.83 -3.02
C PHE A 192 -10.15 -16.26 -2.04
N GLN A 193 -10.26 -14.93 -1.95
CA GLN A 193 -11.18 -14.28 -1.04
C GLN A 193 -12.56 -13.96 -1.65
N GLY A 194 -12.80 -14.29 -2.91
CA GLY A 194 -14.02 -13.87 -3.63
C GLY A 194 -15.32 -14.28 -2.92
N GLN A 195 -15.37 -15.51 -2.39
CA GLN A 195 -16.52 -16.01 -1.62
C GLN A 195 -16.72 -15.23 -0.31
N GLN A 196 -15.65 -14.95 0.44
CA GLN A 196 -15.71 -14.19 1.69
C GLN A 196 -16.13 -12.74 1.44
N ILE A 197 -15.59 -12.13 0.38
CA ILE A 197 -15.92 -10.75 -0.03
C ILE A 197 -17.41 -10.62 -0.36
N LEU A 198 -17.97 -11.58 -1.09
CA LEU A 198 -19.39 -11.61 -1.43
C LEU A 198 -20.29 -11.95 -0.24
N ALA A 199 -19.82 -12.80 0.68
CA ALA A 199 -20.59 -13.23 1.85
C ALA A 199 -20.65 -12.19 2.98
N GLN A 200 -19.65 -11.31 3.10
CA GLN A 200 -19.51 -10.38 4.23
C GLN A 200 -19.38 -8.90 3.83
N PRO A 201 -20.31 -8.33 3.03
CA PRO A 201 -20.23 -6.94 2.59
C PRO A 201 -20.28 -5.93 3.74
N LEU A 202 -21.00 -6.24 4.82
CA LEU A 202 -21.05 -5.40 6.01
C LEU A 202 -19.66 -5.26 6.66
N VAL A 203 -18.94 -6.38 6.81
CA VAL A 203 -17.59 -6.40 7.41
C VAL A 203 -16.63 -5.54 6.59
N ILE A 204 -16.70 -5.63 5.26
CA ILE A 204 -15.90 -4.77 4.35
C ILE A 204 -16.20 -3.29 4.61
N GLY A 205 -17.48 -2.92 4.70
CA GLY A 205 -17.89 -1.55 4.99
C GLY A 205 -17.36 -1.05 6.33
N LEU A 206 -17.43 -1.89 7.38
CA LEU A 206 -16.93 -1.56 8.71
C LEU A 206 -15.41 -1.41 8.76
N LEU A 207 -14.67 -2.28 8.05
CA LEU A 207 -13.21 -2.20 7.93
C LEU A 207 -12.76 -1.00 7.10
N ALA A 208 -13.56 -0.58 6.11
CA ALA A 208 -13.25 0.60 5.30
C ALA A 208 -13.20 1.90 6.11
N VAL A 209 -14.04 2.03 7.15
CA VAL A 209 -14.13 3.26 7.97
C VAL A 209 -12.79 3.66 8.59
N PRO A 210 -12.12 2.82 9.42
CA PRO A 210 -10.84 3.18 10.00
C PRO A 210 -9.75 3.39 8.94
N ILE A 211 -9.78 2.63 7.83
CA ILE A 211 -8.80 2.77 6.73
C ILE A 211 -8.93 4.14 6.05
N ILE A 212 -10.15 4.56 5.71
CA ILE A 212 -10.40 5.87 5.09
C ILE A 212 -9.93 6.99 6.00
N ILE A 213 -10.35 6.94 7.28
CA ILE A 213 -9.97 7.95 8.28
C ILE A 213 -8.46 8.02 8.38
N GLN A 214 -7.79 6.87 8.45
CA GLN A 214 -6.36 6.82 8.58
C GLN A 214 -5.64 7.42 7.36
N VAL A 215 -6.02 7.03 6.14
CA VAL A 215 -5.33 7.48 4.93
C VAL A 215 -5.40 9.00 4.81
N TYR A 216 -6.58 9.60 5.04
CA TYR A 216 -6.73 11.06 5.05
C TYR A 216 -5.96 11.73 6.20
N PHE A 217 -5.98 11.13 7.39
CA PHE A 217 -5.25 11.64 8.54
C PHE A 217 -3.74 11.68 8.29
N ASN A 218 -3.16 10.57 7.83
CA ASN A 218 -1.73 10.46 7.55
C ASN A 218 -1.31 11.39 6.40
N ALA A 219 -2.06 11.40 5.29
CA ALA A 219 -1.79 12.29 4.17
C ALA A 219 -1.87 13.77 4.59
N GLY A 220 -2.93 14.14 5.31
CA GLY A 220 -3.15 15.50 5.79
C GLY A 220 -2.06 15.95 6.76
N LEU A 221 -1.72 15.10 7.75
CA LEU A 221 -0.66 15.39 8.71
C LEU A 221 0.70 15.51 8.03
N ALA A 222 1.04 14.59 7.14
CA ALA A 222 2.30 14.64 6.38
C ALA A 222 2.38 15.90 5.52
N TYR A 223 1.31 16.25 4.81
CA TYR A 223 1.25 17.44 3.97
C TYR A 223 1.39 18.73 4.80
N TRP A 224 0.69 18.79 5.94
CA TRP A 224 0.79 19.91 6.89
C TRP A 224 2.18 20.04 7.52
N LEU A 225 2.81 18.93 7.94
CA LEU A 225 4.16 18.93 8.51
C LEU A 225 5.18 19.41 7.47
N ASN A 226 5.08 18.96 6.22
CA ASN A 226 5.93 19.43 5.13
C ASN A 226 5.78 20.95 4.92
N ARG A 227 4.55 21.46 4.97
CA ARG A 227 4.29 22.91 4.88
C ARG A 227 4.95 23.67 6.02
N LYS A 228 4.78 23.18 7.27
CA LYS A 228 5.40 23.77 8.47
C LYS A 228 6.94 23.79 8.38
N LEU A 229 7.53 22.77 7.76
CA LEU A 229 8.98 22.66 7.53
C LEU A 229 9.47 23.40 6.27
N LYS A 230 8.56 24.12 5.58
CA LYS A 230 8.83 24.89 4.34
C LYS A 230 9.40 24.02 3.23
N VAL A 231 8.90 22.79 3.10
CA VAL A 231 9.28 21.87 2.02
C VAL A 231 8.49 22.23 0.77
N ALA A 232 9.15 22.30 -0.39
CA ALA A 232 8.51 22.61 -1.66
C ALA A 232 7.37 21.62 -2.00
N HIS A 233 6.32 22.09 -2.68
CA HIS A 233 5.14 21.28 -3.01
C HIS A 233 5.50 20.01 -3.78
N CYS A 234 6.44 20.09 -4.74
CA CYS A 234 6.93 18.95 -5.51
C CYS A 234 7.59 17.84 -4.65
N VAL A 235 8.00 18.14 -3.42
CA VAL A 235 8.51 17.15 -2.46
C VAL A 235 7.43 16.79 -1.44
N ALA A 236 6.65 17.77 -1.00
CA ALA A 236 5.60 17.60 0.00
C ALA A 236 4.43 16.74 -0.47
N GLY A 237 4.02 16.88 -1.74
CA GLY A 237 2.98 16.06 -2.35
C GLY A 237 3.34 14.58 -2.35
N PRO A 238 4.48 14.18 -2.94
CA PRO A 238 4.98 12.82 -2.86
C PRO A 238 5.20 12.36 -1.42
N SER A 239 5.78 13.20 -0.54
CA SER A 239 5.99 12.86 0.87
C SER A 239 4.69 12.48 1.58
N ALA A 240 3.61 13.24 1.34
CA ALA A 240 2.30 12.95 1.93
C ALA A 240 1.70 11.65 1.39
N LEU A 241 1.81 11.40 0.09
CA LEU A 241 1.26 10.21 -0.56
C LEU A 241 2.06 8.95 -0.20
N ILE A 242 3.39 9.05 -0.10
CA ILE A 242 4.25 7.97 0.38
C ILE A 242 3.94 7.68 1.85
N GLY A 243 3.78 8.72 2.67
CA GLY A 243 3.44 8.61 4.08
C GLY A 243 2.10 7.93 4.34
N ALA A 244 1.12 8.13 3.45
CA ALA A 244 -0.23 7.59 3.60
C ALA A 244 -0.42 6.19 3.01
N SER A 245 0.38 5.81 2.00
CA SER A 245 0.19 4.57 1.26
C SER A 245 0.73 3.33 1.96
N ASN A 246 0.07 2.19 1.75
CA ASN A 246 0.41 0.88 2.29
C ASN A 246 0.99 -0.05 1.23
N PHE A 247 1.76 -1.03 1.69
CA PHE A 247 2.23 -2.13 0.86
C PHE A 247 1.42 -3.39 1.16
N PHE A 248 0.35 -3.56 0.40
CA PHE A 248 -0.67 -4.55 0.70
C PHE A 248 -0.22 -5.97 0.48
N GLU A 249 0.67 -6.23 -0.47
CA GLU A 249 1.12 -7.55 -0.86
C GLU A 249 1.95 -8.17 0.26
N LEU A 250 2.86 -7.39 0.84
CA LEU A 250 3.60 -7.80 2.02
C LEU A 250 2.64 -8.00 3.21
N ALA A 251 1.68 -7.08 3.41
CA ALA A 251 0.71 -7.20 4.49
C ALA A 251 -0.16 -8.46 4.38
N VAL A 252 -0.69 -8.76 3.19
CA VAL A 252 -1.48 -9.96 2.90
C VAL A 252 -0.62 -11.21 3.08
N ALA A 253 0.62 -11.22 2.58
CA ALA A 253 1.53 -12.35 2.72
C ALA A 253 1.83 -12.66 4.20
N THR A 254 2.15 -11.63 4.98
CA THR A 254 2.38 -11.74 6.42
C THR A 254 1.10 -12.18 7.14
N ALA A 255 -0.06 -11.64 6.78
CA ALA A 255 -1.34 -12.03 7.38
C ALA A 255 -1.67 -13.50 7.10
N ILE A 256 -1.47 -13.98 5.87
CA ILE A 256 -1.66 -15.39 5.51
C ILE A 256 -0.71 -16.28 6.31
N SER A 257 0.56 -15.90 6.41
CA SER A 257 1.58 -16.68 7.12
C SER A 257 1.31 -16.79 8.62
N LEU A 258 0.83 -15.69 9.25
CA LEU A 258 0.60 -15.64 10.69
C LEU A 258 -0.78 -16.12 11.13
N PHE A 259 -1.82 -15.91 10.30
CA PHE A 259 -3.22 -16.13 10.69
C PHE A 259 -3.98 -17.10 9.77
N GLY A 260 -3.40 -17.48 8.63
CA GLY A 260 -4.05 -18.36 7.64
C GLY A 260 -5.05 -17.64 6.74
N PHE A 261 -5.43 -18.32 5.65
CA PHE A 261 -6.23 -17.76 4.54
C PHE A 261 -7.65 -17.32 4.90
N GLU A 262 -8.28 -17.98 5.87
CA GLU A 262 -9.68 -17.73 6.26
C GLU A 262 -9.80 -16.74 7.43
N SER A 263 -8.70 -16.13 7.84
CA SER A 263 -8.68 -15.21 8.97
C SER A 263 -9.17 -13.81 8.60
N GLY A 264 -9.74 -13.14 9.59
CA GLY A 264 -10.10 -11.73 9.49
C GLY A 264 -8.91 -10.81 9.16
N ALA A 265 -7.69 -11.19 9.57
CA ALA A 265 -6.47 -10.47 9.25
C ALA A 265 -6.25 -10.37 7.73
N VAL A 266 -6.38 -11.49 7.01
CA VAL A 266 -6.21 -11.49 5.54
C VAL A 266 -7.32 -10.67 4.89
N LEU A 267 -8.58 -10.84 5.32
CA LEU A 267 -9.69 -10.03 4.81
C LEU A 267 -9.43 -8.52 5.01
N ALA A 268 -8.97 -8.09 6.19
CA ALA A 268 -8.65 -6.69 6.45
C ALA A 268 -7.54 -6.14 5.52
N THR A 269 -6.51 -6.94 5.26
CA THR A 269 -5.42 -6.53 4.33
C THR A 269 -5.88 -6.44 2.87
N VAL A 270 -6.76 -7.34 2.41
CA VAL A 270 -7.33 -7.31 1.05
C VAL A 270 -8.33 -6.16 0.88
N VAL A 271 -9.19 -5.92 1.88
CA VAL A 271 -10.10 -4.77 1.92
C VAL A 271 -9.32 -3.45 1.87
N GLY A 272 -8.16 -3.39 2.52
CA GLY A 272 -7.21 -2.30 2.40
C GLY A 272 -6.99 -1.85 0.97
N VAL A 273 -6.68 -2.78 0.06
CA VAL A 273 -6.42 -2.48 -1.35
C VAL A 273 -7.64 -1.89 -2.05
N LEU A 274 -8.82 -2.48 -1.80
CA LEU A 274 -10.07 -2.08 -2.42
C LEU A 274 -10.40 -0.60 -2.10
N ILE A 275 -10.11 -0.20 -0.87
CA ILE A 275 -10.44 1.12 -0.33
C ILE A 275 -9.32 2.13 -0.58
N GLU A 276 -8.06 1.72 -0.45
CA GLU A 276 -6.91 2.61 -0.50
C GLU A 276 -6.74 3.24 -1.88
N VAL A 277 -6.82 2.47 -2.97
CA VAL A 277 -6.61 3.00 -4.33
C VAL A 277 -7.53 4.18 -4.66
N PRO A 278 -8.87 4.08 -4.52
CA PRO A 278 -9.75 5.22 -4.79
C PRO A 278 -9.52 6.39 -3.82
N VAL A 279 -9.23 6.12 -2.55
CA VAL A 279 -8.96 7.17 -1.56
C VAL A 279 -7.65 7.90 -1.89
N MET A 280 -6.59 7.18 -2.23
CA MET A 280 -5.30 7.77 -2.63
C MET A 280 -5.44 8.65 -3.86
N LEU A 281 -6.22 8.24 -4.87
CA LEU A 281 -6.52 9.08 -6.04
C LEU A 281 -7.25 10.36 -5.65
N SER A 282 -8.18 10.29 -4.69
CA SER A 282 -8.85 11.49 -4.17
C SER A 282 -7.89 12.40 -3.39
N VAL A 283 -6.95 11.83 -2.63
CA VAL A 283 -5.90 12.57 -1.93
C VAL A 283 -4.97 13.27 -2.92
N VAL A 284 -4.55 12.59 -3.99
CA VAL A 284 -3.77 13.21 -5.09
C VAL A 284 -4.51 14.43 -5.65
N GLN A 285 -5.81 14.29 -5.92
CA GLN A 285 -6.62 15.42 -6.41
C GLN A 285 -6.68 16.57 -5.40
N LEU A 286 -6.78 16.28 -4.11
CA LEU A 286 -6.76 17.29 -3.05
C LEU A 286 -5.41 18.01 -3.01
N VAL A 287 -4.29 17.28 -2.99
CA VAL A 287 -2.92 17.82 -2.98
C VAL A 287 -2.66 18.72 -4.19
N ASN A 288 -3.13 18.33 -5.37
CA ASN A 288 -2.97 19.12 -6.59
C ASN A 288 -3.82 20.39 -6.56
N ARG A 289 -5.08 20.30 -6.09
CA ARG A 289 -5.97 21.46 -5.96
C ARG A 289 -5.49 22.44 -4.90
N SER A 290 -4.88 21.95 -3.82
CA SER A 290 -4.38 22.79 -2.72
C SER A 290 -3.01 23.41 -3.00
N LYS A 291 -2.39 23.19 -4.17
CA LYS A 291 -1.06 23.71 -4.51
C LYS A 291 -0.92 25.22 -4.29
N HIS A 292 -1.89 25.99 -4.76
CA HIS A 292 -1.90 27.44 -4.63
C HIS A 292 -1.94 27.89 -3.15
N TRP A 293 -2.78 27.24 -2.34
CA TRP A 293 -2.85 27.48 -0.90
C TRP A 293 -1.55 27.10 -0.19
N TYR A 294 -0.89 26.02 -0.63
CA TYR A 294 0.35 25.52 -0.04
C TYR A 294 1.53 26.48 -0.30
N GLU A 295 1.64 27.01 -1.52
CA GLU A 295 2.75 27.88 -1.93
C GLU A 295 2.66 29.30 -1.33
N GLN A 296 1.47 29.75 -0.90
CA GLN A 296 1.25 31.08 -0.31
C GLN A 296 2.06 31.38 0.97
N GLU A 297 2.47 30.36 1.76
CA GLU A 297 3.30 30.55 2.96
C GLU A 297 4.79 30.28 2.73
N THR A 298 5.18 29.82 1.54
CA THR A 298 6.56 29.40 1.24
C THR A 298 7.38 30.48 0.53
N ILE A 299 6.82 31.69 0.39
CA ILE A 299 7.49 32.91 -0.09
C ILE A 299 7.98 33.73 1.11
#